data_AF-A0A7S3IVA4-F1
#
_entry.id   AF-A0A7S3IVA4-F1
#
_cell.length_a   1.000
_cell.length_b   1.000
_cell.length_c   1.000
_cell.angle_alpha   90.00
_cell.angle_beta   90.00
_cell.angle_gamma   90.00
#
_symmetry.space_group_name_H-M   'P 1'
#
loop_
_entity.id
_entity.type
_entity.pdbx_description
1 polymer ?
#
loop_
_entity_poly.entity_id
_entity_poly.type
_entity_poly.pdbx_seq_one_letter_code
_entity_poly.pdbx_strand_id
1 'polypeptide(L)'
;MFESTAMLKYICERRDLPHHWYPRGSDLESVRKRAKIDTYLDWHHSNVRIGAGYLIFGTYFEGFMTGKWSSEAKLNAHRVIMERSFDKVLKVWLTSEKVPFLFGDKPTIADLQFGQELVQLVAIDYPLQ
;
A
#
# COMPACT_ATOMS: atom_id res chain seq x y z
N MET A 1 11.13 12.23 -12.77
CA MET A 1 10.07 11.23 -12.59
C MET A 1 9.41 11.50 -11.24
N PHE A 2 8.09 11.44 -11.16
CA PHE A 2 7.28 11.63 -9.95
C PHE A 2 6.34 10.42 -9.79
N GLU A 3 5.60 10.31 -8.67
CA GLU A 3 4.86 9.12 -8.21
C GLU A 3 5.75 7.94 -7.75
N SER A 4 5.61 7.54 -6.48
CA SER A 4 6.38 6.44 -5.89
C SER A 4 6.18 5.13 -6.66
N THR A 5 4.94 4.84 -7.06
CA THR A 5 4.58 3.67 -7.87
C THR A 5 5.28 3.68 -9.25
N ALA A 6 5.32 4.83 -9.93
CA ALA A 6 5.99 4.94 -11.23
C ALA A 6 7.51 4.77 -11.10
N MET A 7 8.11 5.35 -10.06
CA MET A 7 9.53 5.19 -9.76
C MET A 7 9.89 3.74 -9.43
N LEU A 8 9.07 3.02 -8.64
CA LEU A 8 9.29 1.61 -8.33
C LEU A 8 9.24 0.74 -9.58
N LYS A 9 8.26 0.96 -10.47
CA LYS A 9 8.16 0.27 -11.77
C LYS A 9 9.40 0.54 -12.62
N TYR A 10 9.83 1.80 -12.74
CA TYR A 10 11.04 2.17 -13.47
C TYR A 10 12.29 1.47 -12.92
N ILE A 11 12.46 1.40 -11.60
CA ILE A 11 13.58 0.70 -10.96
C ILE A 11 13.54 -0.79 -11.33
N CYS A 12 12.37 -1.44 -11.26
CA CYS A 12 12.22 -2.85 -11.63
C CYS A 12 12.53 -3.12 -13.11
N GLU A 13 12.19 -2.21 -14.01
CA GLU A 13 12.48 -2.35 -15.44
C GLU A 13 13.94 -2.06 -15.77
N ARG A 14 14.54 -1.07 -15.10
CA ARG A 14 15.90 -0.59 -15.45
C ARG A 14 17.02 -1.37 -14.79
N ARG A 15 16.75 -2.00 -13.65
CA ARG A 15 17.73 -2.75 -12.85
C ARG A 15 17.52 -4.25 -13.01
N ASP A 16 18.59 -5.01 -12.79
CA ASP A 16 18.51 -6.47 -12.76
C ASP A 16 17.98 -6.94 -11.40
N LEU A 17 16.68 -6.76 -11.19
CA LEU A 17 15.98 -7.21 -9.98
C LEU A 17 15.29 -8.55 -10.23
N PRO A 18 15.14 -9.38 -9.17
CA PRO A 18 14.36 -10.61 -9.25
C PRO A 18 12.96 -10.38 -9.83
N HIS A 19 12.56 -11.24 -10.75
CA HIS A 19 11.33 -11.10 -11.54
C HIS A 19 10.04 -11.01 -10.70
N HIS A 20 10.06 -11.61 -9.51
CA HIS A 20 8.91 -11.58 -8.60
C HIS A 20 8.49 -10.16 -8.17
N TRP A 21 9.41 -9.19 -8.13
CA TRP A 21 9.11 -7.81 -7.71
C TRP A 21 8.08 -7.15 -8.62
N TYR A 22 8.27 -7.30 -9.93
CA TYR A 22 7.38 -6.80 -10.97
C TYR A 22 7.58 -7.66 -12.23
N PRO A 23 6.74 -8.68 -12.47
CA PRO A 23 6.94 -9.69 -13.51
C PRO A 23 7.09 -9.07 -14.90
N ARG A 24 8.17 -9.40 -15.61
CA ARG A 24 8.53 -8.90 -16.95
C ARG A 24 8.23 -9.93 -18.05
N GLY A 25 7.96 -9.48 -19.27
CA GLY A 25 7.74 -10.35 -20.42
C GLY A 25 6.31 -10.30 -20.96
N SER A 26 6.10 -10.98 -22.09
CA SER A 26 4.85 -10.97 -22.86
C SER A 26 4.02 -12.25 -22.70
N ASP A 27 4.50 -13.22 -21.91
CA ASP A 27 3.73 -14.43 -21.63
C ASP A 27 2.48 -14.11 -20.78
N LEU A 28 1.44 -14.91 -20.95
CA LEU A 28 0.13 -14.65 -20.35
C LEU A 28 0.17 -14.65 -18.82
N GLU A 29 1.07 -15.42 -18.20
CA GLU A 29 1.20 -15.48 -16.74
C GLU A 29 1.81 -14.19 -16.20
N SER A 30 2.93 -13.75 -16.77
CA SER A 30 3.61 -12.49 -16.43
C SER A 30 2.66 -11.29 -16.60
N VAL A 31 1.95 -11.22 -17.73
CA VAL A 31 1.00 -10.13 -18.00
C VAL A 31 -0.15 -10.15 -16.99
N ARG A 32 -0.73 -11.32 -16.68
CA ARG A 32 -1.80 -11.45 -15.68
C ARG A 32 -1.34 -11.06 -14.28
N LYS A 33 -0.15 -11.50 -13.86
CA LYS A 33 0.38 -11.19 -12.53
C LYS A 33 0.71 -9.70 -12.41
N ARG A 34 1.29 -9.10 -13.46
CA ARG A 34 1.52 -7.65 -13.55
C ARG A 34 0.23 -6.86 -13.45
N ALA A 35 -0.81 -7.24 -14.19
CA ALA A 35 -2.12 -6.57 -14.15
C ALA A 35 -2.76 -6.61 -12.75
N LYS A 36 -2.62 -7.74 -12.03
CA LYS A 36 -3.08 -7.85 -10.63
C LYS A 36 -2.32 -6.91 -9.69
N ILE A 37 -0.99 -6.84 -9.84
CA ILE A 37 -0.14 -5.91 -9.07
C ILE A 37 -0.53 -4.46 -9.37
N ASP A 38 -0.68 -4.09 -10.64
CA ASP A 38 -1.07 -2.75 -11.04
C ASP A 38 -2.46 -2.36 -10.50
N THR A 39 -3.41 -3.30 -10.51
CA THR A 39 -4.73 -3.08 -9.91
C THR A 39 -4.63 -2.70 -8.44
N TYR A 40 -3.79 -3.39 -7.66
CA TYR A 40 -3.58 -3.02 -6.26
C TYR A 40 -2.87 -1.67 -6.13
N LEU A 41 -1.80 -1.43 -6.89
CA LEU A 41 -1.02 -0.19 -6.78
C LEU A 41 -1.88 1.05 -7.03
N ASP A 42 -2.75 1.00 -8.04
CA ASP A 42 -3.66 2.09 -8.38
C ASP A 42 -4.78 2.22 -7.33
N TRP A 43 -5.34 1.09 -6.88
CA TRP A 43 -6.37 1.08 -5.85
C TRP A 43 -5.86 1.60 -4.49
N HIS A 44 -4.63 1.25 -4.09
CA HIS A 44 -4.13 1.56 -2.75
C HIS A 44 -4.03 3.08 -2.50
N HIS A 45 -3.71 3.87 -3.53
CA HIS A 45 -3.57 5.32 -3.40
C HIS A 45 -4.82 5.98 -2.84
N SER A 46 -6.00 5.56 -3.32
CA SER A 46 -7.29 6.14 -2.91
C SER A 46 -7.97 5.41 -1.76
N ASN A 47 -7.31 4.40 -1.19
CA ASN A 47 -7.89 3.52 -0.17
C ASN A 47 -6.93 3.41 1.01
N VAL A 48 -6.07 2.39 1.02
CA VAL A 48 -5.09 2.13 2.09
C VAL A 48 -4.31 3.39 2.46
N ARG A 49 -3.74 4.10 1.48
CA ARG A 49 -2.90 5.28 1.72
C ARG A 49 -3.70 6.47 2.25
N ILE A 50 -4.89 6.70 1.72
CA ILE A 50 -5.79 7.75 2.25
C ILE A 50 -6.17 7.43 3.69
N GLY A 51 -6.49 6.18 4.02
CA GLY A 51 -6.84 5.79 5.38
C GLY A 51 -5.63 5.84 6.33
N ALA A 52 -4.70 4.91 6.14
CA ALA A 52 -3.56 4.69 7.03
C ALA A 52 -2.56 5.86 7.02
N GLY A 53 -2.11 6.27 5.84
CA GLY A 53 -1.15 7.36 5.68
C GLY A 53 -1.68 8.71 6.19
N TYR A 54 -3.00 8.92 6.18
CA TYR A 54 -3.56 10.13 6.77
C TYR A 54 -3.50 10.11 8.31
N LEU A 55 -3.57 8.96 8.97
CA LEU A 55 -3.52 8.93 10.44
C LEU A 55 -2.19 9.46 10.98
N ILE A 56 -1.07 9.13 10.35
CA ILE A 56 0.23 9.72 10.71
C ILE A 56 0.30 11.20 10.30
N PHE A 57 -0.18 11.54 9.10
CA PHE A 57 -0.17 12.92 8.60
C PHE A 57 -0.99 13.86 9.49
N GLY A 58 -2.24 13.52 9.79
CA GLY A 58 -3.15 14.31 10.59
C GLY A 58 -2.68 14.47 12.04
N THR A 59 -2.10 13.42 12.62
CA THR A 59 -1.63 13.41 14.01
C THR A 59 -0.32 14.18 14.18
N TYR A 60 0.64 14.06 13.24
CA TYR A 60 2.01 14.54 13.46
C TYR A 60 2.50 15.60 12.49
N PHE A 61 1.86 15.78 11.32
CA PHE A 61 2.38 16.68 10.29
C PHE A 61 1.43 17.84 9.96
N GLU A 62 0.11 17.62 9.93
CA GLU A 62 -0.86 18.61 9.46
C GLU A 62 -0.79 19.95 10.23
N GLY A 63 -0.57 19.90 11.54
CA GLY A 63 -0.45 21.10 12.37
C GLY A 63 0.73 21.98 11.99
N PHE A 64 1.88 21.39 11.64
CA PHE A 64 3.06 22.15 11.21
C PHE A 64 2.85 22.87 9.87
N MET A 65 2.05 22.30 8.98
CA MET A 65 1.80 22.87 7.65
C MET A 65 0.63 23.85 7.61
N THR A 66 -0.42 23.58 8.38
CA THR A 66 -1.69 24.33 8.30
C THR A 66 -1.93 25.24 9.50
N GLY A 67 -1.12 25.12 10.57
CA GLY A 67 -1.34 25.77 11.85
C GLY A 67 -2.48 25.18 12.67
N LYS A 68 -3.13 24.10 12.20
CA LYS A 68 -4.24 23.44 12.90
C LYS A 68 -4.07 21.92 12.84
N TRP A 69 -4.10 21.28 14.01
CA TRP A 69 -4.08 19.82 14.12
C TRP A 69 -5.41 19.21 13.66
N SER A 70 -5.35 17.98 13.14
CA SER A 70 -6.54 17.22 12.80
C SER A 70 -7.47 17.08 14.01
N SER A 71 -8.78 17.26 13.79
CA SER A 71 -9.76 16.94 14.81
C SER A 71 -9.94 15.44 14.97
N GLU A 72 -10.36 15.01 16.16
CA GLU A 72 -10.66 13.60 16.43
C GLU A 72 -11.70 13.03 15.46
N ALA A 73 -12.71 13.83 15.10
CA ALA A 73 -13.71 13.43 14.10
C ALA A 73 -13.09 13.16 12.72
N LYS A 74 -12.10 13.97 12.31
CA LYS A 74 -11.40 13.79 11.03
C LYS A 74 -10.49 12.56 11.05
N LEU A 75 -9.77 12.33 12.16
CA LEU A 75 -8.95 11.12 12.33
C LEU A 75 -9.82 9.86 12.30
N ASN A 76 -10.97 9.87 12.98
CA ASN A 76 -11.90 8.75 12.98
C ASN A 76 -12.51 8.47 11.61
N ALA A 77 -12.79 9.50 10.80
CA ALA A 77 -13.24 9.30 9.42
C ALA A 77 -12.19 8.54 8.58
N HIS A 78 -10.91 8.86 8.74
CA HIS A 78 -9.82 8.15 8.03
C HIS A 78 -9.55 6.75 8.60
N ARG A 79 -9.74 6.56 9.91
CA ARG A 79 -9.69 5.23 10.54
C ARG A 79 -10.73 4.28 9.93
N VAL A 80 -11.96 4.74 9.74
CA VAL A 80 -13.02 3.94 9.08
C VAL A 80 -12.65 3.59 7.63
N ILE A 81 -12.03 4.51 6.89
CA ILE A 81 -11.53 4.24 5.52
C ILE A 81 -10.44 3.17 5.56
N MET A 82 -9.51 3.28 6.51
CA MET A 82 -8.43 2.32 6.68
C MET A 82 -8.96 0.92 7.00
N GLU A 83 -9.85 0.78 7.97
CA GLU A 83 -10.45 -0.50 8.37
C GLU A 83 -11.16 -1.18 7.19
N ARG A 84 -11.97 -0.42 6.43
CA ARG A 84 -12.63 -0.93 5.21
C ARG A 84 -11.62 -1.35 4.13
N SER A 85 -10.54 -0.59 4.00
CA SER A 85 -9.48 -0.89 3.03
C SER A 85 -8.75 -2.17 3.42
N PHE A 86 -8.43 -2.36 4.71
CA PHE A 86 -7.73 -3.54 5.21
C PHE A 86 -8.62 -4.78 5.08
N ASP A 87 -9.90 -4.68 5.40
CA ASP A 87 -10.88 -5.76 5.16
C ASP A 87 -10.90 -6.17 3.68
N LYS A 88 -10.88 -5.20 2.76
CA LYS A 88 -10.78 -5.48 1.32
C LYS A 88 -9.47 -6.17 0.96
N VAL A 89 -8.35 -5.77 1.57
CA VAL A 89 -7.04 -6.39 1.35
C VAL A 89 -7.04 -7.85 1.76
N LEU A 90 -7.53 -8.16 2.96
CA LEU A 90 -7.62 -9.53 3.47
C LEU A 90 -8.56 -10.39 2.62
N LYS A 91 -9.66 -9.83 2.10
CA LYS A 91 -10.64 -10.57 1.30
C LYS A 91 -10.26 -10.78 -0.15
N VAL A 92 -9.40 -9.95 -0.73
CA VAL A 92 -9.13 -9.95 -2.18
C VAL A 92 -7.69 -10.32 -2.52
N TRP A 93 -6.72 -9.83 -1.76
CA TRP A 93 -5.30 -9.97 -2.08
C TRP A 93 -4.57 -10.90 -1.10
N LEU A 94 -4.84 -10.77 0.21
CA LEU A 94 -4.20 -11.58 1.26
C LEU A 94 -5.18 -12.62 1.84
N THR A 95 -5.62 -13.55 1.00
CA THR A 95 -6.78 -14.43 1.28
C THR A 95 -6.45 -15.73 2.02
N SER A 96 -5.17 -16.02 2.26
CA SER A 96 -4.77 -17.26 2.91
C SER A 96 -3.55 -17.05 3.80
N GLU A 97 -3.62 -17.57 5.03
CA GLU A 97 -2.47 -17.60 5.96
C GLU A 97 -1.28 -18.41 5.42
N LYS A 98 -1.51 -19.29 4.43
CA LYS A 98 -0.44 -20.06 3.78
C LYS A 98 0.32 -19.25 2.72
N VAL A 99 -0.23 -18.11 2.31
CA VAL A 99 0.30 -17.26 1.24
C VAL A 99 0.75 -15.94 1.87
N PRO A 100 2.06 -15.76 2.12
CA PRO A 100 2.56 -14.68 2.97
C PRO A 100 2.51 -13.28 2.33
N PHE A 101 2.24 -13.17 1.03
CA PHE A 101 2.24 -11.90 0.29
C PHE A 101 0.98 -11.73 -0.56
N LEU A 102 0.68 -10.48 -0.94
CA LEU A 102 -0.53 -10.08 -1.67
C LEU A 102 -0.75 -10.84 -3.00
N PHE A 103 0.31 -11.35 -3.61
CA PHE A 103 0.26 -12.03 -4.91
C PHE A 103 1.07 -13.33 -4.97
N GLY A 104 1.24 -14.02 -3.84
CA GLY A 104 1.82 -15.35 -3.79
C GLY A 104 2.83 -15.57 -2.65
N ASP A 105 3.78 -16.47 -2.92
CA ASP A 105 4.84 -16.90 -2.01
C ASP A 105 6.01 -15.91 -1.91
N LYS A 106 6.10 -14.95 -2.84
CA LYS A 106 7.16 -13.95 -2.92
C LYS A 106 6.58 -12.53 -2.92
N PRO A 107 7.30 -11.57 -2.31
CA PRO A 107 6.84 -10.18 -2.27
C PRO A 107 6.91 -9.54 -3.64
N THR A 108 6.10 -8.51 -3.83
CA THR A 108 6.05 -7.66 -5.02
C THR A 108 6.17 -6.19 -4.61
N ILE A 109 6.24 -5.28 -5.57
CA ILE A 109 6.19 -3.84 -5.27
C ILE A 109 4.86 -3.42 -4.63
N ALA A 110 3.78 -4.21 -4.78
CA ALA A 110 2.53 -3.98 -4.05
C ALA A 110 2.70 -4.22 -2.55
N ASP A 111 3.44 -5.26 -2.16
CA ASP A 111 3.73 -5.57 -0.76
C ASP A 111 4.59 -4.48 -0.11
N LEU A 112 5.53 -3.87 -0.86
CA LEU A 112 6.28 -2.70 -0.38
C LEU A 112 5.39 -1.47 -0.15
N GLN A 113 4.44 -1.23 -1.05
CA GLN A 113 3.48 -0.14 -0.92
C GLN A 113 2.47 -0.40 0.21
N PHE A 114 2.09 -1.65 0.47
CA PHE A 114 1.25 -1.97 1.63
C PHE A 114 2.03 -1.88 2.94
N GLY A 115 3.21 -2.49 2.99
CA GLY A 115 4.03 -2.59 4.18
C GLY A 115 4.46 -1.24 4.73
N GLN A 116 4.75 -0.25 3.87
CA GLN A 116 5.09 1.10 4.36
C GLN A 116 3.93 1.75 5.13
N GLU A 117 2.68 1.51 4.72
CA GLU A 117 1.50 2.07 5.38
C GLU A 117 1.33 1.43 6.76
N LEU A 118 1.59 0.11 6.87
CA LEU A 118 1.60 -0.60 8.15
C LEU A 118 2.71 -0.09 9.07
N VAL A 119 3.93 0.14 8.55
CA VAL A 119 5.05 0.68 9.33
C VAL A 119 4.71 2.07 9.88
N GLN A 120 4.03 2.92 9.11
CA GLN A 120 3.59 4.23 9.58
C GLN A 120 2.56 4.12 10.71
N LEU A 121 1.65 3.15 10.66
CA LEU A 121 0.70 2.88 11.74
C LEU A 121 1.41 2.40 13.01
N VAL A 122 2.40 1.52 12.88
CA VAL A 122 3.24 1.09 14.02
C VAL A 122 3.99 2.28 14.62
N ALA A 123 4.51 3.19 13.79
CA ALA A 123 5.24 4.38 14.26
C ALA A 123 4.38 5.35 15.09
N ILE A 124 3.05 5.22 15.04
CA ILE A 124 2.11 6.02 15.83
C ILE A 124 1.40 5.20 16.91
N ASP A 125 1.96 4.04 17.27
CA ASP A 125 1.41 3.09 18.25
C ASP A 125 -0.04 2.65 17.92
N TYR A 126 -0.40 2.60 16.64
CA TYR A 126 -1.70 2.10 16.22
C TYR A 126 -1.79 0.59 16.45
N PRO A 127 -2.81 0.07 17.14
CA PRO A 127 -2.97 -1.36 17.37
C PRO A 127 -3.43 -2.06 16.07
N LEU A 128 -2.49 -2.71 15.38
CA LEU A 128 -2.81 -3.62 14.28
C LEU A 128 -3.37 -4.91 14.89
N GLN A 129 -4.63 -5.21 14.60
CA GLN A 129 -5.34 -6.43 15.05
C GLN A 129 -5.48 -7.43 13.92
#